data_AF-A0A6J2K351-F1
#
_entry.id   AF-A0A6J2K351-F1
#
_cell.length_a   1.000
_cell.length_b   1.000
_cell.length_c   1.000
_cell.angle_alpha   90.00
_cell.angle_beta   90.00
_cell.angle_gamma   90.00
#
_symmetry.space_group_name_H-M   'P 1'
#
loop_
_entity.id
_entity.type
_entity.pdbx_description
1 polymer ?
#
loop_
_entity_poly.entity_id
_entity_poly.type
_entity_poly.pdbx_seq_one_letter_code
_entity_poly.pdbx_strand_id
1 'polypeptide(L)'
;MVFFKITIVIFLLKYVIGLHGNDLENITPPHCTQVAKDTDYVSKFKFDYPVSYLIPGQREAYQQMYCINPATVNKAVATVCDWVSPPQAHFTLGDDYLHVVRQDPTGRYLGNAVITTYQYCNHNISSDLLDAMAPVVTQFL
;
A
#
# COMPACT_ATOMS: atom_id res chain seq x y z
N MET A 1 4.96 -52.14 -26.80
CA MET A 1 5.85 -51.10 -26.19
C MET A 1 5.45 -49.65 -26.50
N VAL A 2 4.70 -49.35 -27.57
CA VAL A 2 4.31 -47.98 -27.95
C VAL A 2 3.19 -47.41 -27.07
N PHE A 3 2.18 -48.23 -26.75
CA PHE A 3 1.05 -47.81 -25.91
C PHE A 3 1.47 -47.35 -24.50
N PHE A 4 2.44 -48.04 -23.88
CA PHE A 4 2.95 -47.70 -22.55
C PHE A 4 3.64 -46.34 -22.51
N LYS A 5 4.36 -45.96 -23.58
CA LYS A 5 4.99 -44.64 -23.70
C LYS A 5 3.94 -43.53 -23.83
N ILE A 6 2.86 -43.78 -24.55
CA ILE A 6 1.75 -42.83 -24.72
C ILE A 6 1.02 -42.59 -23.39
N THR A 7 0.81 -43.65 -22.58
CA THR A 7 0.15 -43.52 -21.27
C THR A 7 0.97 -42.70 -20.29
N ILE A 8 2.30 -42.86 -20.28
CA ILE A 8 3.22 -42.08 -19.43
C ILE A 8 3.20 -40.60 -19.82
N VAL A 9 3.23 -40.31 -21.12
CA VAL A 9 3.21 -38.92 -21.63
C VAL A 9 1.90 -38.22 -21.25
N ILE A 10 0.75 -38.91 -21.36
CA ILE A 10 -0.55 -38.34 -20.95
C ILE A 10 -0.60 -38.10 -19.43
N PHE A 11 -0.02 -38.98 -18.62
CA PHE A 11 0.03 -38.80 -17.17
C PHE A 11 0.91 -37.61 -16.76
N LEU A 12 2.07 -37.45 -17.41
CA LEU A 12 2.97 -36.31 -17.17
C LEU A 12 2.34 -34.98 -17.59
N LEU A 13 1.63 -34.94 -18.72
CA LEU A 13 0.91 -33.74 -19.17
C LEU A 13 -0.17 -33.31 -18.17
N LYS A 14 -0.94 -34.25 -17.62
CA LYS A 14 -1.93 -33.92 -16.57
C LYS A 14 -1.28 -33.40 -15.29
N TYR A 15 -0.10 -33.91 -14.93
CA TYR A 15 0.62 -33.45 -13.74
C TYR A 15 1.16 -32.02 -13.90
N VAL A 16 1.69 -31.68 -15.09
CA VAL A 16 2.17 -30.32 -15.40
C VAL A 16 1.02 -29.31 -15.45
N ILE A 17 -0.14 -29.69 -16.01
CA ILE A 17 -1.31 -28.80 -16.06
C ILE A 17 -1.95 -28.63 -14.67
N GLY A 18 -1.93 -29.67 -13.82
CA GLY A 18 -2.44 -29.63 -12.45
C GLY A 18 -1.61 -28.79 -11.47
N LEU A 19 -0.38 -28.42 -11.82
CA LEU A 19 0.49 -27.55 -11.00
C LEU A 19 0.22 -26.05 -11.21
N HIS A 20 -0.69 -25.67 -12.11
CA HIS A 20 -0.99 -24.27 -12.43
C HIS A 20 -2.25 -23.71 -11.73
N GLY A 21 -2.75 -24.40 -10.70
CA GLY A 21 -3.93 -24.01 -9.95
C GLY A 21 -3.60 -23.79 -8.48
N ASN A 22 -2.83 -22.74 -8.17
CA ASN A 22 -2.98 -22.07 -6.89
C ASN A 22 -3.41 -20.65 -7.23
N ASP A 23 -4.68 -20.37 -6.98
CA ASP A 23 -5.13 -18.99 -6.79
C ASP A 23 -4.15 -18.37 -5.78
N LEU A 24 -3.30 -17.47 -6.27
CA LEU A 24 -2.65 -16.47 -5.44
C LEU A 24 -3.79 -15.59 -4.93
N GLU A 25 -4.53 -16.10 -3.94
CA GLU A 25 -5.30 -15.29 -3.04
C GLU A 25 -4.36 -14.15 -2.64
N ASN A 26 -4.77 -12.90 -2.86
CA ASN A 26 -3.97 -11.73 -2.53
C ASN A 26 -3.69 -11.77 -1.02
N ILE A 27 -2.61 -12.47 -0.62
CA ILE A 27 -2.25 -12.62 0.77
C ILE A 27 -1.77 -11.25 1.21
N THR A 28 -2.67 -10.52 1.87
CA THR A 28 -2.39 -9.20 2.42
C THR A 28 -1.78 -9.38 3.81
N PRO A 29 -0.84 -8.51 4.22
CA PRO A 29 -0.23 -8.64 5.53
C PRO A 29 -1.29 -8.45 6.64
N PRO A 30 -1.34 -9.32 7.67
CA PRO A 30 -2.46 -9.37 8.62
C PRO A 30 -2.39 -8.32 9.74
N HIS A 31 -1.22 -7.73 10.01
CA HIS A 31 -1.03 -6.84 11.15
C HIS A 31 -1.03 -5.39 10.73
N CYS A 32 -2.12 -4.68 11.01
CA CYS A 32 -2.32 -3.31 10.56
C CYS A 32 -2.35 -2.29 11.69
N THR A 33 -1.80 -1.11 11.41
CA THR A 33 -1.97 0.11 12.21
C THR A 33 -2.68 1.15 11.36
N GLN A 34 -3.73 1.74 11.90
CA GLN A 34 -4.40 2.87 11.30
C GLN A 34 -4.08 4.12 12.12
N VAL A 35 -3.69 5.18 11.43
CA VAL A 35 -3.51 6.50 12.01
C VAL A 35 -4.37 7.51 11.26
N ALA A 36 -5.04 8.35 12.03
CA ALA A 36 -5.88 9.41 11.52
C ALA A 36 -5.50 10.72 12.20
N LYS A 37 -5.52 11.80 11.42
CA LYS A 37 -5.44 13.16 11.90
C LYS A 37 -6.63 13.91 11.32
N ASP A 38 -7.51 14.34 12.20
CA ASP A 38 -8.77 14.99 11.83
C ASP A 38 -8.80 16.42 12.39
N THR A 39 -9.40 17.33 11.64
CA THR A 39 -9.70 18.72 12.02
C THR A 39 -11.15 19.05 11.62
N ASP A 40 -11.72 20.12 12.17
CA ASP A 40 -13.15 20.43 12.02
C ASP A 40 -13.51 21.18 10.72
N TYR A 41 -12.58 21.35 9.79
CA TYR A 41 -12.80 22.14 8.58
C TYR A 41 -13.51 21.34 7.47
N VAL A 42 -14.41 22.02 6.74
CA VAL A 42 -15.03 21.47 5.53
C VAL A 42 -13.97 21.27 4.46
N SER A 43 -13.93 20.08 3.84
CA SER A 43 -13.02 19.69 2.74
C SER A 43 -13.74 19.54 1.41
N LYS A 44 -13.14 19.95 0.29
CA LYS A 44 -13.74 19.88 -1.05
C LYS A 44 -13.22 18.73 -1.92
N PHE A 45 -11.97 18.30 -1.69
CA PHE A 45 -11.24 17.37 -2.55
C PHE A 45 -10.66 16.22 -1.74
N LYS A 46 -10.69 15.01 -2.31
CA LYS A 46 -10.16 13.77 -1.72
C LYS A 46 -8.98 13.34 -2.56
N PHE A 47 -7.86 13.13 -1.91
CA PHE A 47 -6.60 12.75 -2.50
C PHE A 47 -6.35 11.29 -2.10
N ASP A 48 -6.61 10.38 -3.02
CA ASP A 48 -6.37 8.95 -2.84
C ASP A 48 -4.98 8.62 -3.38
N TYR A 49 -4.05 8.31 -2.48
CA TYR A 49 -2.67 8.05 -2.85
C TYR A 49 -2.53 6.65 -3.45
N PRO A 50 -1.62 6.45 -4.42
CA PRO A 50 -1.30 5.10 -4.88
C PRO A 50 -0.81 4.26 -3.70
N VAL A 51 -1.18 2.98 -3.71
CA VAL A 51 -0.70 2.01 -2.71
C VAL A 51 0.83 1.98 -2.78
N SER A 52 1.47 2.25 -1.64
CA SER A 52 2.92 2.22 -1.53
C SER A 52 3.37 1.04 -0.69
N TYR A 53 4.63 0.64 -0.84
CA TYR A 53 5.16 -0.56 -0.21
C TYR A 53 6.52 -0.27 0.43
N LEU A 54 6.77 -0.84 1.61
CA LEU A 54 8.14 -1.01 2.13
C LEU A 54 8.61 -2.38 1.69
N ILE A 55 9.68 -2.42 0.91
CA ILE A 55 10.26 -3.68 0.44
C ILE A 55 10.90 -4.46 1.59
N PRO A 56 11.16 -5.77 1.43
CA PRO A 56 11.72 -6.58 2.51
C PRO A 56 13.09 -6.06 2.94
N GLY A 57 13.37 -6.11 4.23
CA GLY A 57 14.59 -5.59 4.84
C GLY A 57 14.60 -4.08 5.10
N GLN A 58 13.65 -3.31 4.55
CA GLN A 58 13.49 -1.90 4.93
C GLN A 58 12.74 -1.77 6.25
N ARG A 59 13.35 -1.06 7.20
CA ARG A 59 12.73 -0.78 8.51
C ARG A 59 11.75 0.38 8.46
N GLU A 60 12.09 1.44 7.73
CA GLU A 60 11.35 2.70 7.76
C GLU A 60 11.24 3.33 6.38
N ALA A 61 10.22 4.16 6.19
CA ALA A 61 10.04 4.96 4.98
C ALA A 61 9.24 6.24 5.25
N TYR A 62 9.42 7.22 4.37
CA TYR A 62 8.68 8.48 4.36
C TYR A 62 7.93 8.60 3.03
N GLN A 63 6.60 8.70 3.10
CA GLN A 63 5.75 8.96 1.95
C GLN A 63 5.39 10.43 1.92
N GLN A 64 5.73 11.14 0.85
CA GLN A 64 5.38 12.55 0.68
C GLN A 64 3.88 12.74 0.48
N MET A 65 3.32 13.77 1.10
CA MET A 65 1.93 14.16 1.01
C MET A 65 1.77 15.45 0.19
N TYR A 66 0.73 15.54 -0.64
CA TYR A 66 0.50 16.63 -1.60
C TYR A 66 -0.59 17.62 -1.17
N CYS A 67 -1.34 17.33 -0.11
CA CYS A 67 -2.45 18.15 0.41
C CYS A 67 -2.00 19.42 1.17
N ILE A 68 -0.73 19.82 1.03
CA ILE A 68 -0.06 20.78 1.92
C ILE A 68 0.43 22.01 1.18
N ASN A 69 0.29 22.04 -0.15
CA ASN A 69 0.68 23.21 -0.93
C ASN A 69 -0.50 23.68 -1.80
N PRO A 70 -1.39 24.56 -1.27
CA PRO A 70 -1.38 25.25 0.04
C PRO A 70 -1.92 24.43 1.25
N ALA A 71 -1.37 24.67 2.45
CA ALA A 71 -1.61 23.86 3.65
C ALA A 71 -3.07 23.87 4.15
N THR A 72 -3.85 22.85 3.78
CA THR A 72 -5.25 22.67 4.25
C THR A 72 -5.60 21.19 4.39
N VAL A 73 -4.75 20.42 5.07
CA VAL A 73 -5.08 19.03 5.42
C VAL A 73 -6.17 19.06 6.49
N ASN A 74 -7.40 18.75 6.07
CA ASN A 74 -8.52 18.71 7.00
C ASN A 74 -8.61 17.37 7.69
N LYS A 75 -8.39 16.30 6.92
CA LYS A 75 -8.34 14.93 7.42
C LYS A 75 -7.31 14.13 6.64
N ALA A 76 -6.48 13.39 7.35
CA ALA A 76 -5.52 12.45 6.77
C ALA A 76 -5.66 11.10 7.44
N VAL A 77 -5.74 10.03 6.65
CA VAL A 77 -5.81 8.67 7.18
C VAL A 77 -4.82 7.80 6.42
N ALA A 78 -4.01 7.07 7.18
CA ALA A 78 -3.09 6.07 6.67
C ALA A 78 -3.34 4.74 7.36
N THR A 79 -3.33 3.67 6.58
CA THR A 79 -3.34 2.29 7.08
C THR A 79 -2.08 1.61 6.60
N VAL A 80 -1.32 1.06 7.53
CA VAL A 80 -0.06 0.37 7.25
C VAL A 80 -0.17 -1.06 7.78
N CYS A 81 0.03 -2.04 6.92
CA CYS A 81 -0.04 -3.46 7.26
C CYS A 81 1.30 -4.16 7.03
N ASP A 82 1.67 -5.06 7.94
CA ASP A 82 2.90 -5.85 7.88
C ASP A 82 2.66 -7.32 8.32
N TRP A 83 3.63 -8.18 8.01
CA TRP A 83 3.57 -9.64 8.19
C TRP A 83 3.86 -10.09 9.61
N VAL A 84 4.73 -9.36 10.31
CA VAL A 84 5.25 -9.80 11.61
C VAL A 84 4.53 -9.11 12.76
N SER A 85 4.40 -7.78 12.72
CA SER A 85 3.65 -7.05 13.75
C SER A 85 3.20 -5.67 13.24
N PRO A 86 2.22 -5.03 13.91
CA PRO A 86 1.67 -3.76 13.47
C PRO A 86 2.76 -2.67 13.42
N PRO A 87 2.99 -2.03 12.27
CA PRO A 87 3.96 -0.94 12.16
C PRO A 87 3.57 0.28 12.99
N GLN A 88 4.53 1.11 13.34
CA GLN A 88 4.24 2.45 13.82
C GLN A 88 4.12 3.38 12.61
N ALA A 89 3.08 4.20 12.59
CA ALA A 89 2.89 5.21 11.56
C ALA A 89 2.55 6.54 12.23
N HIS A 90 2.97 7.65 11.64
CA HIS A 90 2.54 8.99 12.06
C HIS A 90 2.73 9.99 10.93
N PHE A 91 1.87 10.99 10.90
CA PHE A 91 2.07 12.16 10.07
C PHE A 91 3.10 13.08 10.75
N THR A 92 4.06 13.60 9.98
CA THR A 92 5.07 14.53 10.50
C THR A 92 4.43 15.87 10.86
N LEU A 93 5.16 16.72 11.60
CA LEU A 93 4.74 18.11 11.80
C LEU A 93 4.55 18.78 10.43
N GLY A 94 3.41 19.46 10.24
CA GLY A 94 3.00 20.02 8.94
C GLY A 94 2.29 19.03 8.00
N ASP A 95 2.22 17.74 8.37
CA ASP A 95 1.68 16.61 7.61
C ASP A 95 2.40 16.31 6.29
N ASP A 96 3.57 16.93 6.05
CA ASP A 96 4.32 16.86 4.78
C ASP A 96 4.69 15.43 4.37
N TYR A 97 4.87 14.57 5.37
CA TYR A 97 5.21 13.18 5.18
C TYR A 97 4.39 12.29 6.10
N LEU A 98 4.03 11.12 5.61
CA LEU A 98 3.70 9.96 6.43
C LEU A 98 4.99 9.20 6.73
N HIS A 99 5.38 9.13 7.99
CA HIS A 99 6.51 8.34 8.45
C HIS A 99 6.02 6.99 8.96
N VAL A 100 6.63 5.92 8.46
CA VAL A 100 6.31 4.54 8.79
C VAL A 100 7.55 3.83 9.32
N VAL A 101 7.41 3.12 10.43
CA VAL A 101 8.45 2.31 11.07
C VAL A 101 7.91 0.90 11.35
N ARG A 102 8.44 -0.10 10.64
CA ARG A 102 8.10 -1.51 10.86
C ARG A 102 8.62 -1.99 12.21
N GLN A 103 7.83 -2.83 12.84
CA GLN A 103 8.15 -3.47 14.11
C GLN A 103 8.39 -4.96 13.82
N ASP A 104 9.64 -5.38 13.79
CA ASP A 104 10.01 -6.79 13.68
C ASP A 104 11.12 -7.07 14.70
N PRO A 105 10.86 -7.85 15.77
CA PRO A 105 11.85 -8.15 16.79
C PRO A 105 13.05 -8.95 16.25
N THR A 106 12.90 -9.63 15.11
CA THR A 106 14.00 -10.33 14.44
C THR A 106 14.85 -9.43 13.56
N GLY A 107 14.36 -8.21 13.25
CA GLY A 107 15.00 -7.26 12.35
C GLY A 107 15.05 -7.70 10.88
N ARG A 108 14.29 -8.73 10.49
CA ARG A 108 14.31 -9.28 9.12
C ARG A 108 13.38 -8.54 8.18
N TYR A 109 12.27 -8.01 8.68
CA TYR A 109 11.26 -7.26 7.92
C TYR A 109 10.78 -8.05 6.70
N LEU A 110 10.22 -9.23 6.95
CA LEU A 110 9.83 -10.19 5.91
C LEU A 110 8.64 -9.69 5.09
N GLY A 111 8.69 -9.93 3.78
CA GLY A 111 7.64 -9.51 2.85
C GLY A 111 7.48 -8.00 2.73
N ASN A 112 6.59 -7.59 1.83
CA ASN A 112 6.26 -6.19 1.63
C ASN A 112 5.29 -5.74 2.72
N ALA A 113 5.59 -4.64 3.40
CA ALA A 113 4.55 -3.92 4.14
C ALA A 113 3.76 -3.06 3.15
N VAL A 114 2.46 -2.95 3.36
CA VAL A 114 1.52 -2.25 2.47
C VAL A 114 1.04 -0.99 3.15
N ILE A 115 1.11 0.14 2.44
CA ILE A 115 0.64 1.45 2.91
C ILE A 115 -0.48 1.91 1.99
N THR A 116 -1.61 2.25 2.58
CA THR A 116 -2.73 2.92 1.92
C THR A 116 -3.03 4.22 2.63
N THR A 117 -3.14 5.31 1.87
CA THR A 117 -3.27 6.65 2.45
C THR A 117 -4.26 7.47 1.64
N TYR A 118 -5.09 8.23 2.32
CA TYR A 118 -5.90 9.28 1.69
C TYR A 118 -5.92 10.55 2.54
N GLN A 119 -6.12 11.68 1.87
CA GLN A 119 -6.28 12.98 2.52
C GLN A 119 -7.49 13.73 1.97
N TYR A 120 -8.06 14.58 2.82
CA TYR A 120 -9.12 15.51 2.49
C TYR A 120 -8.58 16.94 2.56
N CYS A 121 -8.75 17.68 1.47
CA CYS A 121 -8.09 18.96 1.22
C CYS A 121 -9.10 20.00 0.72
N ASN A 122 -8.71 21.27 0.77
CA ASN A 122 -9.51 22.39 0.24
C ASN A 122 -9.06 22.92 -1.12
N HIS A 123 -7.96 22.41 -1.64
CA HIS A 123 -7.44 22.73 -2.98
C HIS A 123 -7.24 21.45 -3.80
N ASN A 124 -7.08 21.61 -5.12
CA ASN A 124 -6.62 20.56 -6.02
C ASN A 124 -5.08 20.62 -6.14
N ILE A 125 -4.45 19.56 -6.66
CA ILE A 125 -3.08 19.58 -7.17
C ILE A 125 -2.99 20.55 -8.35
N SER A 126 -1.98 21.42 -8.37
CA SER A 126 -1.63 22.14 -9.60
C SER A 126 -1.14 21.13 -10.63
N SER A 127 -1.55 21.29 -11.88
CA SER A 127 -1.26 20.36 -13.00
C SER A 127 0.22 20.03 -13.23
N ASP A 128 1.13 20.76 -12.57
CA ASP A 128 2.57 20.66 -12.76
C ASP A 128 3.24 19.52 -11.96
N LEU A 129 2.48 18.78 -11.13
CA LEU A 129 2.95 17.66 -10.30
C LEU A 129 2.47 16.28 -10.81
N LEU A 130 2.34 16.12 -12.13
CA LEU A 130 2.03 14.84 -12.77
C LEU A 130 3.27 13.93 -12.79
N ASP A 131 3.54 13.28 -11.65
CA ASP A 131 4.43 12.13 -11.58
C ASP A 131 3.63 10.86 -11.22
N ALA A 132 4.18 9.68 -11.47
CA ALA A 132 3.49 8.41 -11.23
C ALA A 132 3.10 8.17 -9.75
N MET A 133 3.61 9.00 -8.84
CA MET A 133 3.34 8.97 -7.39
C MET A 133 2.25 9.96 -6.96
N ALA A 134 1.66 10.71 -7.89
CA ALA A 134 0.60 11.66 -7.58
C ALA A 134 -0.69 10.96 -7.13
N PRO A 135 -1.43 11.52 -6.15
CA PRO A 135 -2.71 10.98 -5.74
C PRO A 135 -3.79 11.22 -6.79
N VAL A 136 -4.77 10.33 -6.84
CA VAL A 136 -6.01 10.51 -7.60
C VAL A 136 -6.89 11.51 -6.83
N VAL A 137 -7.25 12.62 -7.47
CA VAL A 137 -8.06 13.66 -6.84
C VAL A 137 -9.52 13.52 -7.26
N THR A 138 -10.41 13.40 -6.28
CA THR A 138 -11.86 13.36 -6.47
C THR A 138 -12.51 14.56 -5.79
N GLN A 139 -13.28 15.36 -6.54
CA GLN A 139 -14.15 16.39 -5.96
C GLN A 139 -15.44 15.74 -5.46
N PHE A 140 -15.89 16.10 -4.26
CA PHE A 140 -17.10 15.51 -3.66
C PHE A 140 -18.06 16.54 -3.04
N LEU A 141 -17.75 17.85 -3.14
CA LEU A 141 -18.62 18.99 -2.79
C LEU A 141 -18.83 19.93 -3.98
#